data_AF-A0A6G2DPF2-F1
#
_entry.id   AF-A0A6G2DPF2-F1
#
_cell.length_a   1.000
_cell.length_b   1.000
_cell.length_c   1.000
_cell.angle_alpha   90.00
_cell.angle_beta   90.00
_cell.angle_gamma   90.00
#
_symmetry.space_group_name_H-M   'P 1'
#
loop_
_entity.id
_entity.type
_entity.pdbx_description
1 polymer ?
#
loop_
_entity_poly.entity_id
_entity_poly.type
_entity_poly.pdbx_seq_one_letter_code
_entity_poly.pdbx_strand_id
1 'polypeptide(L)'
;KFSPEMMVMAKGVNVGISTIYYWIHHGKLGLSKQDLLYPRKGKALKKQASINFKPAGQSIAQRPEAINLRLENGHYEIDTVLLTRA
;
A
#
# COMPACT_ATOMS: atom_id res chain seq x y z
N LYS A 1 -8.36 31.85 -7.15
CA LYS A 1 -7.66 30.70 -6.54
C LYS A 1 -6.96 31.18 -5.27
N PHE A 2 -6.96 30.40 -4.19
CA PHE A 2 -6.52 30.82 -2.86
C PHE A 2 -5.21 30.14 -2.45
N SER A 3 -4.36 30.86 -1.71
CA SER A 3 -3.19 30.28 -1.03
C SER A 3 -3.42 30.30 0.49
N PRO A 4 -3.33 29.16 1.19
CA PRO A 4 -3.48 29.11 2.64
C PRO A 4 -2.49 30.01 3.39
N GLU A 5 -1.26 30.15 2.88
CA GLU A 5 -0.24 31.05 3.43
C GLU A 5 -0.71 32.51 3.37
N MET A 6 -1.25 32.92 2.22
CA MET A 6 -1.81 34.26 2.04
C MET A 6 -3.07 34.48 2.88
N MET A 7 -3.88 33.43 3.11
CA MET A 7 -5.06 33.54 3.96
C MET A 7 -4.72 33.84 5.41
N VAL A 8 -3.64 33.24 5.94
CA VAL A 8 -3.13 33.56 7.29
C VAL A 8 -2.75 35.05 7.36
N MET A 9 -1.98 35.52 6.36
CA MET A 9 -1.47 36.90 6.34
C MET A 9 -2.55 37.95 6.08
N ALA A 10 -3.49 37.69 5.18
CA ALA A 10 -4.49 38.68 4.76
C ALA A 10 -5.66 38.85 5.74
N LYS A 11 -6.04 37.79 6.46
CA LYS A 11 -7.21 37.83 7.35
C LYS A 11 -6.87 38.05 8.83
N GLY A 12 -5.58 38.17 9.17
CA GLY A 12 -5.15 38.36 10.57
C GLY A 12 -5.57 37.21 11.49
N VAL A 13 -5.84 36.02 10.93
CA VAL A 13 -6.32 34.88 11.71
C VAL A 13 -5.11 34.21 12.35
N ASN A 14 -5.05 34.21 13.68
CA ASN A 14 -3.98 33.57 14.45
C ASN A 14 -4.13 32.04 14.47
N VAL A 15 -4.13 31.41 13.30
CA VAL A 15 -4.10 29.95 13.12
C VAL A 15 -2.91 29.58 12.25
N GLY A 16 -2.27 28.47 12.61
CA GLY A 16 -1.23 27.89 11.78
C GLY A 16 -1.76 27.53 10.38
N ILE A 17 -0.87 27.63 9.39
CA ILE A 17 -1.16 27.27 7.98
C ILE A 17 -1.70 25.83 7.88
N SER A 18 -1.19 24.92 8.71
CA SER A 18 -1.64 23.53 8.82
C SER A 18 -3.12 23.40 9.17
N THR A 19 -3.62 24.25 10.06
CA THR A 19 -5.03 24.27 10.48
C THR A 19 -5.95 24.70 9.34
N ILE A 20 -5.52 25.68 8.53
CA ILE A 20 -6.27 26.09 7.34
C ILE A 20 -6.35 24.95 6.33
N TYR A 21 -5.22 24.28 6.05
CA TYR A 21 -5.24 23.08 5.20
C TYR A 21 -6.18 22.02 5.75
N TYR A 22 -6.14 21.75 7.05
CA TYR A 22 -7.02 20.77 7.71
C TYR A 22 -8.50 21.11 7.49
N TRP A 23 -8.90 22.36 7.68
CA TRP A 23 -10.29 22.79 7.48
C TRP A 23 -10.74 22.71 6.01
N ILE A 24 -9.88 23.04 5.06
CA ILE A 24 -10.16 22.90 3.62
C ILE A 24 -10.35 21.43 3.25
N HIS A 25 -9.50 20.54 3.77
CA HIS A 25 -9.61 19.11 3.52
C HIS A 25 -10.90 18.48 4.07
N HIS A 26 -11.45 19.04 5.15
CA HIS A 26 -12.69 18.59 5.79
C HIS A 26 -13.92 19.42 5.39
N GLY A 27 -13.79 20.31 4.39
CA GLY A 27 -14.90 21.11 3.86
C GLY A 27 -15.48 22.16 4.82
N LYS A 28 -14.79 22.50 5.91
CA LYS A 28 -15.29 23.42 6.94
C LYS A 28 -15.36 24.88 6.49
N LEU A 29 -14.60 25.24 5.46
CA LEU A 29 -14.50 26.61 4.93
C LEU A 29 -15.29 26.81 3.63
N GLY A 30 -16.03 25.80 3.14
CA GLY A 30 -16.68 25.85 1.82
C GLY A 30 -15.69 25.93 0.64
N LEU A 31 -14.39 25.78 0.92
CA LEU A 31 -13.32 25.74 -0.08
C LEU A 31 -12.97 24.29 -0.39
N SER A 32 -12.80 23.99 -1.67
CA SER A 32 -12.36 22.69 -2.15
C SER A 32 -10.88 22.73 -2.57
N LYS A 33 -10.28 21.55 -2.80
CA LYS A 33 -8.92 21.47 -3.35
C LYS A 33 -8.77 22.18 -4.70
N GLN A 34 -9.84 22.29 -5.47
CA GLN A 34 -9.82 22.93 -6.78
C GLN A 34 -9.67 24.45 -6.68
N ASP A 35 -10.06 25.03 -5.54
CA ASP A 35 -9.99 26.46 -5.31
C ASP A 35 -8.60 26.91 -4.88
N LEU A 36 -7.74 25.97 -4.45
CA LEU A 36 -6.35 26.21 -4.10
C LEU A 36 -5.50 26.56 -5.33
N LEU A 37 -4.57 27.48 -5.14
CA LEU A 37 -3.56 27.83 -6.15
C LEU A 37 -2.70 26.62 -6.54
N TYR A 38 -2.38 25.77 -5.55
CA TYR A 38 -1.65 24.52 -5.74
C TYR A 38 -2.45 23.35 -5.17
N PRO A 39 -3.34 22.73 -5.96
CA PRO A 39 -4.11 21.57 -5.52
C PRO A 39 -3.18 20.39 -5.25
N ARG A 40 -3.13 19.93 -3.99
CA ARG A 40 -2.36 18.74 -3.65
C ARG A 40 -3.02 17.50 -4.27
N LYS A 41 -2.30 16.79 -5.13
CA LYS A 41 -2.73 15.50 -5.68
C LYS A 41 -3.05 14.55 -4.52
N GLY A 42 -4.24 13.94 -4.56
CA GLY A 42 -4.61 12.91 -3.60
C GLY A 42 -3.68 11.70 -3.71
N LYS A 43 -3.58 10.92 -2.63
CA LYS A 43 -2.99 9.59 -2.73
C LYS A 43 -3.88 8.75 -3.65
N ALA A 44 -3.27 8.06 -4.61
CA ALA A 44 -4.01 7.07 -5.38
C ALA A 44 -4.57 6.00 -4.43
N LEU A 45 -5.82 5.58 -4.66
CA LEU A 45 -6.36 4.42 -3.97
C LEU A 45 -5.46 3.21 -4.32
N LYS A 46 -5.12 2.41 -3.30
CA LYS A 46 -4.41 1.16 -3.55
C LYS A 46 -5.28 0.31 -4.46
N LYS A 47 -4.74 -0.09 -5.61
CA LYS A 47 -5.43 -1.01 -6.52
C LYS A 47 -5.68 -2.32 -5.75
N GLN A 48 -6.91 -2.81 -5.77
CA GLN A 48 -7.20 -4.15 -5.30
C GLN A 48 -6.49 -5.16 -6.22
N ALA A 49 -6.20 -6.35 -5.72
CA ALA A 49 -5.69 -7.43 -6.55
C ALA A 49 -6.65 -7.64 -7.73
N SER A 50 -6.11 -7.82 -8.93
CA SER A 50 -6.95 -8.07 -10.10
C SER A 50 -7.67 -9.41 -9.94
N ILE A 51 -8.82 -9.57 -10.59
CA ILE A 51 -9.56 -10.84 -10.61
C ILE A 51 -8.69 -11.98 -11.17
N ASN A 52 -7.77 -11.64 -12.08
CA ASN A 52 -6.82 -12.58 -12.69
C ASN A 52 -5.57 -12.85 -11.85
N PHE A 53 -5.49 -12.33 -10.62
CA PHE A 53 -4.38 -12.61 -9.73
C PHE A 53 -4.46 -14.07 -9.27
N LYS A 54 -3.52 -14.89 -9.74
CA LYS A 54 -3.42 -16.28 -9.29
C LYS A 54 -3.12 -16.29 -7.79
N PRO A 55 -3.87 -17.04 -6.96
CA PRO A 55 -3.55 -17.18 -5.56
C PRO A 55 -2.18 -17.84 -5.39
N ALA A 56 -1.51 -17.56 -4.27
CA ALA A 56 -0.33 -18.31 -3.88
C ALA A 56 -0.67 -19.80 -3.76
N GLY A 57 0.32 -20.66 -3.96
CA GLY A 57 0.15 -22.10 -3.76
C GLY A 57 -0.31 -22.46 -2.35
N GLN A 58 -0.69 -23.72 -2.16
CA GLN A 58 -1.07 -24.24 -0.84
C GLN A 58 0.08 -24.05 0.16
N SER A 59 -0.28 -23.86 1.43
CA SER A 59 0.71 -23.74 2.51
C SER A 59 1.44 -25.06 2.72
N ILE A 60 2.66 -25.00 3.25
CA ILE A 60 3.46 -26.19 3.57
C ILE A 60 2.74 -27.08 4.61
N ALA A 61 1.96 -26.48 5.51
CA ALA A 61 1.18 -27.22 6.50
C ALA A 61 0.07 -28.10 5.91
N GLN A 62 -0.37 -27.80 4.68
CA GLN A 62 -1.35 -28.62 3.95
C GLN A 62 -0.70 -29.74 3.13
N ARG A 63 0.63 -29.88 3.18
CA ARG A 63 1.34 -30.98 2.52
C ARG A 63 0.92 -32.31 3.17
N PRO A 64 0.63 -33.35 2.39
CA PRO A 64 0.35 -34.67 2.97
C PRO A 64 1.57 -35.23 3.70
N GLU A 65 1.32 -35.85 4.85
CA GLU A 65 2.37 -36.33 5.77
C GLU A 65 3.28 -37.40 5.15
N ALA A 66 2.75 -38.21 4.22
CA ALA A 66 3.51 -39.22 3.50
C ALA A 66 4.75 -38.64 2.80
N ILE A 67 4.69 -37.39 2.35
CA ILE A 67 5.81 -36.73 1.68
C ILE A 67 6.92 -36.35 2.69
N ASN A 68 6.58 -36.12 3.95
CA ASN A 68 7.59 -35.87 5.00
C ASN A 68 8.40 -37.12 5.32
N LEU A 69 7.81 -38.31 5.17
CA LEU A 69 8.48 -39.59 5.42
C LEU A 69 9.46 -39.99 4.30
N ARG A 70 9.33 -39.41 3.11
CA ARG A 70 10.20 -39.64 1.94
C ARG A 70 10.36 -41.11 1.53
N LEU A 71 9.36 -41.95 1.79
CA LEU A 71 9.44 -43.40 1.54
C LEU A 71 9.10 -43.82 0.10
N GLU A 72 8.28 -43.04 -0.60
CA GLU A 72 7.84 -43.36 -1.96
C GLU A 72 8.81 -42.82 -3.02
N ASN A 73 8.88 -43.51 -4.15
CA ASN A 73 9.66 -43.09 -5.31
C ASN A 73 9.15 -41.72 -5.80
N GLY A 74 10.06 -40.76 -5.94
CA GLY A 74 9.75 -39.34 -6.20
C GLY A 74 9.85 -38.42 -4.98
N HIS A 75 9.87 -38.94 -3.75
CA HIS A 75 9.98 -38.10 -2.54
C HIS A 75 11.40 -37.96 -1.98
N TYR A 76 12.30 -38.92 -2.25
CA TYR A 76 13.68 -38.95 -1.75
C TYR A 76 14.74 -38.55 -2.79
N GLU A 77 14.35 -38.27 -4.03
CA GLU A 77 15.29 -38.09 -5.15
C GLU A 77 16.34 -37.00 -4.87
N ILE A 78 15.93 -35.90 -4.24
CA ILE A 78 16.81 -34.77 -3.90
C ILE A 78 17.91 -35.20 -2.91
N ASP A 79 17.61 -36.10 -1.98
CA ASP A 79 18.57 -36.52 -0.95
C ASP A 79 19.71 -37.37 -1.51
N THR A 80 19.46 -38.00 -2.67
CA THR A 80 20.44 -38.83 -3.37
C THR A 80 21.35 -38.04 -4.31
N VAL A 81 21.10 -36.73 -4.49
CA VAL A 81 21.92 -35.88 -5.35
C VAL A 81 23.29 -35.66 -4.69
N LEU A 82 24.28 -36.42 -5.15
CA LEU A 82 25.67 -36.18 -4.78
C LEU A 82 26.17 -34.95 -5.54
N LEU A 83 26.35 -33.83 -4.82
CA LEU A 83 27.01 -32.67 -5.37
C LEU A 83 28.50 -32.97 -5.52
N THR A 84 28.94 -33.23 -6.74
CA THR A 84 30.37 -33.30 -7.05
C THR A 84 30.93 -31.88 -6.99
N ARG A 85 31.82 -31.63 -6.04
CA ARG A 85 32.64 -30.40 -6.05
C ARG A 85 33.53 -30.44 -7.30
N ALA A 86 33.56 -29.35 -8.06
CA ALA A 86 34.60 -29.07 -9.05
C ALA A 86 35.84 -28.48 -8.36
#